data_AF-A0A8H9YBD6-F1
#
_entry.id   AF-A0A8H9YBD6-F1
#
_cell.length_a   1.000
_cell.length_b   1.000
_cell.length_c   1.000
_cell.angle_alpha   90.00
_cell.angle_beta   90.00
_cell.angle_gamma   90.00
#
_symmetry.space_group_name_H-M   'P 1'
#
loop_
_entity.id
_entity.type
_entity.pdbx_description
1 polymer ?
#
loop_
_entity_poly.entity_id
_entity_poly.type
_entity_poly.pdbx_seq_one_letter_code
_entity_poly.pdbx_strand_id
1 'polypeptide(L)'
;MARRIFSVFTVIVLLLGVTSVPRWIVENWGIPYAVELYFLALAGPLVAGALMTLAGYHGAPRHPVDRMYVGFAAGGVVGAVLLYATSFVATPGVLAVVGAPVLFLGVVGAAVLAFSASPWREFVSWWADDQQERQERQERQERQERQDRQGRSPRPGRGPGTRPDGAGDAGA
;
A
#
# COMPACT_ATOMS: atom_id res chain seq x y z
N MET A 1 -5.27 15.31 3.38
CA MET A 1 -4.92 16.63 2.81
C MET A 1 -3.43 16.94 2.96
N ALA A 2 -2.85 16.81 4.16
CA ALA A 2 -1.42 17.10 4.42
C ALA A 2 -0.43 16.46 3.42
N ARG A 3 -0.59 15.16 3.12
CA ARG A 3 0.25 14.46 2.14
C ARG A 3 0.25 15.07 0.73
N ARG A 4 -0.88 15.63 0.28
CA ARG A 4 -0.98 16.34 -1.00
C ARG A 4 -0.24 17.67 -0.95
N ILE A 5 -0.44 18.43 0.13
CA ILE A 5 0.21 19.73 0.33
C ILE A 5 1.73 19.56 0.35
N PHE A 6 2.25 18.59 1.11
CA PHE A 6 3.68 18.31 1.16
C PHE A 6 4.23 17.88 -0.21
N SER A 7 3.52 17.01 -0.93
CA SER A 7 3.99 16.56 -2.24
C SER A 7 3.95 17.67 -3.30
N VAL A 8 2.92 18.52 -3.31
CA VAL A 8 2.85 19.70 -4.18
C VAL A 8 3.97 20.67 -3.88
N PHE A 9 4.17 20.95 -2.59
CA PHE A 9 5.26 21.81 -2.15
C PHE A 9 6.61 21.26 -2.61
N THR A 10 6.88 19.97 -2.41
CA THR A 10 8.12 19.35 -2.89
C THR A 10 8.28 19.42 -4.41
N VAL A 11 7.20 19.22 -5.18
CA VAL A 11 7.25 19.37 -6.64
C VAL A 11 7.59 20.80 -7.03
N ILE A 12 7.02 21.80 -6.37
CA ILE A 12 7.34 23.22 -6.62
C ILE A 12 8.81 23.49 -6.31
N VAL A 13 9.33 23.02 -5.18
CA VAL A 13 10.74 23.18 -4.80
C VAL A 13 11.67 22.44 -5.79
N LEU A 14 11.28 21.26 -6.24
CA LEU A 14 12.01 20.52 -7.29
C LEU A 14 12.08 21.35 -8.58
N LEU A 15 10.96 21.91 -9.03
CA LEU A 15 10.90 22.73 -10.24
C LEU A 15 11.72 24.02 -10.10
N LEU A 16 11.70 24.65 -8.93
CA LEU A 16 12.59 25.78 -8.64
C LEU A 16 14.07 25.37 -8.77
N GLY A 17 14.44 24.16 -8.37
CA GLY A 17 15.79 23.61 -8.57
C GLY A 17 16.21 23.45 -10.03
N VAL A 18 15.26 23.19 -10.92
CA VAL A 18 15.50 23.11 -12.37
C VAL A 18 15.73 24.51 -12.96
N THR A 19 15.16 25.55 -12.34
CA THR A 19 15.40 26.93 -12.74
C THR A 19 16.73 27.47 -12.18
N SER A 20 17.25 28.53 -12.79
CA SER A 20 18.40 29.28 -12.26
C SER A 20 18.07 30.17 -11.05
N VAL A 21 16.82 30.14 -10.56
CA VAL A 21 16.36 30.97 -9.42
C VAL A 21 17.14 30.71 -8.13
N PRO A 22 17.44 29.47 -7.71
CA PRO A 22 18.21 29.24 -6.49
C PRO A 22 19.61 29.84 -6.60
N ARG A 23 20.27 29.66 -7.74
CA ARG A 23 21.58 30.25 -8.02
C ARG A 23 21.53 31.78 -7.97
N TRP A 24 20.53 32.39 -8.60
CA TRP A 24 20.32 33.84 -8.58
C TRP A 24 20.10 34.38 -7.16
N ILE A 25 19.32 33.67 -6.32
CA ILE A 25 19.11 34.05 -4.92
C ILE A 25 20.43 34.01 -4.14
N VAL A 26 21.24 32.95 -4.30
CA VAL A 26 22.53 32.85 -3.62
C VAL A 26 23.47 33.97 -4.04
N GLU A 27 23.60 34.20 -5.34
CA GLU A 27 24.49 35.22 -5.89
C GLU A 27 24.06 36.64 -5.53
N ASN A 28 22.75 36.92 -5.44
CA ASN A 28 22.22 38.27 -5.30
C ASN A 28 21.85 38.64 -3.85
N TRP A 29 21.54 37.67 -2.98
CA TRP A 29 21.13 37.90 -1.59
C TRP A 29 22.18 37.42 -0.57
N GLY A 30 23.22 36.70 -1.02
CA GLY A 30 24.34 36.29 -0.16
C GLY A 30 23.93 35.44 1.04
N ILE A 31 22.83 34.67 0.93
CA ILE A 31 22.29 33.88 2.05
C ILE A 31 23.26 32.74 2.36
N PRO A 32 23.96 32.76 3.52
CA PRO A 32 24.74 31.60 3.94
C PRO A 32 23.76 30.44 4.16
N TYR A 33 24.16 29.23 3.74
CA TYR A 33 23.36 27.98 3.85
C TYR A 33 22.18 27.82 2.89
N ALA A 34 22.09 28.62 1.82
CA ALA A 34 20.97 28.53 0.87
C ALA A 34 20.84 27.16 0.18
N VAL A 35 21.97 26.47 -0.06
CA VAL A 35 21.99 25.13 -0.66
C VAL A 35 21.40 24.11 0.32
N GLU A 36 21.78 24.17 1.58
CA GLU A 36 21.32 23.32 2.66
C GLU A 36 19.83 23.55 2.92
N LEU A 37 19.38 24.80 2.95
CA LEU A 37 17.97 25.15 3.07
C LEU A 37 17.14 24.65 1.89
N TYR A 38 17.69 24.70 0.67
CA TYR A 38 17.04 24.15 -0.52
C TYR A 38 16.84 22.63 -0.39
N PHE A 39 17.88 21.88 -0.05
CA PHE A 39 17.77 20.42 0.12
C PHE A 39 16.91 20.04 1.33
N LEU A 40 16.90 20.84 2.40
CA LEU A 40 16.00 20.66 3.53
C LEU A 40 14.54 20.89 3.13
N ALA A 41 14.25 21.95 2.35
CA ALA A 41 12.92 22.21 1.82
C ALA A 41 12.46 21.15 0.81
N LEU A 42 13.39 20.47 0.15
CA LEU A 42 13.11 19.37 -0.78
C LEU A 42 12.85 18.05 -0.04
N ALA A 43 13.77 17.63 0.85
CA ALA A 43 13.71 16.34 1.53
C ALA A 43 12.80 16.34 2.76
N GLY A 44 12.72 17.45 3.49
CA GLY A 44 11.95 17.58 4.72
C GLY A 44 10.47 17.20 4.55
N PRO A 45 9.74 17.76 3.57
CA PRO A 45 8.34 17.40 3.34
C PRO A 45 8.13 15.95 2.89
N LEU A 46 9.10 15.35 2.16
CA LEU A 46 9.06 13.92 1.81
C LEU A 46 9.17 13.05 3.05
N VAL A 47 10.14 13.35 3.93
CA VAL A 47 10.34 12.64 5.19
C VAL A 47 9.12 12.81 6.09
N ALA A 48 8.61 14.03 6.25
CA ALA A 48 7.42 14.31 7.05
C ALA A 48 6.19 13.56 6.51
N GLY A 49 5.96 13.59 5.19
CA GLY A 49 4.88 12.86 4.54
C GLY A 49 5.00 11.35 4.72
N ALA A 50 6.21 10.79 4.60
CA ALA A 50 6.47 9.38 4.82
C ALA A 50 6.25 8.96 6.28
N LEU A 51 6.76 9.72 7.24
CA LEU A 51 6.58 9.45 8.67
C LEU A 51 5.11 9.53 9.08
N MET A 52 4.36 10.53 8.60
CA MET A 52 2.92 10.62 8.85
C MET A 52 2.15 9.43 8.24
N THR A 53 2.61 8.90 7.11
CA THR A 53 2.02 7.72 6.47
C THR A 53 2.30 6.46 7.30
N LEU A 54 3.53 6.30 7.78
CA LEU A 54 3.94 5.18 8.65
C LEU A 54 3.26 5.21 10.03
N ALA A 55 3.04 6.41 10.58
CA ALA A 55 2.35 6.62 11.84
C ALA A 55 0.82 6.41 11.75
N GLY A 56 0.27 6.07 10.57
CA GLY A 56 -1.15 5.73 10.41
C GLY A 56 -2.09 6.93 10.36
N TYR A 57 -1.59 8.17 10.24
CA TYR A 57 -2.44 9.38 10.18
C TYR A 57 -3.38 9.44 8.96
N HIS A 58 -3.17 8.59 7.95
CA HIS A 58 -3.88 8.64 6.67
C HIS A 58 -4.69 7.37 6.35
N GLY A 59 -4.71 6.37 7.23
CA GLY A 59 -5.40 5.09 7.03
C GLY A 59 -4.65 3.90 7.62
N ALA A 60 -5.15 2.69 7.33
CA ALA A 60 -4.50 1.46 7.76
C ALA A 60 -3.11 1.34 7.10
N PRO A 61 -2.00 1.22 7.86
CA PRO A 61 -0.62 1.28 7.35
C PRO A 61 -0.23 0.16 6.38
N ARG A 62 -1.13 -0.81 6.13
CA ARG A 62 -0.93 -1.91 5.19
C ARG A 62 -1.44 -1.61 3.77
N HIS A 63 -2.04 -0.44 3.53
CA HIS A 63 -2.58 -0.11 2.22
C HIS A 63 -1.45 -0.04 1.17
N PRO A 64 -1.58 -0.69 0.00
CA PRO A 64 -0.51 -0.81 -0.99
C PRO A 64 -0.01 0.56 -1.50
N VAL A 65 -0.93 1.53 -1.65
CA VAL A 65 -0.60 2.90 -2.09
C VAL A 65 0.27 3.64 -1.07
N ASP A 66 0.12 3.34 0.22
CA ASP A 66 0.89 3.98 1.28
C ASP A 66 2.31 3.44 1.31
N ARG A 67 2.50 2.12 1.09
CA ARG A 67 3.82 1.51 0.92
C ARG A 67 4.55 2.03 -0.32
N MET A 68 3.84 2.11 -1.44
CA MET A 68 4.41 2.65 -2.68
C MET A 68 4.84 4.11 -2.49
N TYR A 69 4.01 4.92 -1.83
CA TYR A 69 4.35 6.31 -1.56
C TYR A 69 5.55 6.46 -0.65
N VAL A 70 5.65 5.68 0.43
CA VAL A 70 6.83 5.67 1.29
C VAL A 70 8.07 5.24 0.48
N GLY A 71 7.94 4.27 -0.42
CA GLY A 71 9.01 3.85 -1.32
C GLY A 71 9.47 4.97 -2.26
N PHE A 72 8.54 5.67 -2.91
CA PHE A 72 8.86 6.82 -3.78
C PHE A 72 9.42 7.99 -2.98
N ALA A 73 8.88 8.29 -1.80
CA ALA A 73 9.41 9.33 -0.92
C ALA A 73 10.83 9.01 -0.46
N ALA A 74 11.11 7.76 -0.09
CA ALA A 74 12.46 7.30 0.24
C ALA A 74 13.41 7.43 -0.96
N GLY A 75 12.97 7.03 -2.15
CA GLY A 75 13.72 7.26 -3.39
C GLY A 75 14.02 8.74 -3.63
N GLY A 76 13.03 9.62 -3.43
CA GLY A 76 13.21 11.07 -3.55
C GLY A 76 14.24 11.62 -2.56
N VAL A 77 14.20 11.16 -1.31
CA VAL A 77 15.19 11.55 -0.29
C VAL A 77 16.59 11.04 -0.65
N VAL A 78 16.73 9.79 -1.11
CA VAL A 78 18.01 9.24 -1.56
C VAL A 78 18.57 10.06 -2.74
N GLY A 79 17.73 10.38 -3.72
CA GLY A 79 18.14 11.23 -4.85
C GLY A 79 18.56 12.63 -4.40
N ALA A 80 17.85 13.22 -3.44
CA ALA A 80 18.22 14.50 -2.83
C ALA A 80 19.58 14.44 -2.15
N VAL A 81 19.85 13.38 -1.37
CA VAL A 81 21.14 13.17 -0.70
C VAL A 81 22.27 12.97 -1.70
N LEU A 82 22.05 12.17 -2.76
CA LEU A 82 23.04 11.97 -3.83
C LEU A 82 23.39 13.27 -4.54
N LEU A 83 22.39 14.11 -4.83
CA LEU A 83 22.63 15.43 -5.41
C LEU A 83 23.30 16.37 -4.42
N TYR A 84 22.91 16.38 -3.15
CA TYR A 84 23.58 17.19 -2.14
C TYR A 84 25.06 16.81 -1.98
N ALA A 85 25.38 15.51 -2.06
CA ALA A 85 26.75 15.00 -2.01
C ALA A 85 27.63 15.53 -3.16
N THR A 86 27.05 15.94 -4.30
CA THR A 86 27.82 16.54 -5.41
C THR A 86 28.55 17.82 -5.00
N SER A 87 28.02 18.56 -4.02
CA SER A 87 28.64 19.78 -3.49
C SER A 87 29.98 19.53 -2.79
N PHE A 88 30.28 18.28 -2.43
CA PHE A 88 31.48 17.89 -1.68
C PHE A 88 32.48 17.07 -2.51
N VAL A 89 32.17 16.78 -3.78
CA VAL A 89 32.96 15.88 -4.62
C VAL A 89 33.48 16.62 -5.86
N ALA A 90 34.78 16.50 -6.12
CA ALA A 90 35.44 17.18 -7.25
C ALA A 90 34.96 16.68 -8.63
N THR A 91 34.50 15.43 -8.73
CA THR A 91 33.96 14.80 -9.95
C THR A 91 32.51 14.35 -9.74
N PRO A 92 31.53 15.26 -9.83
CA PRO A 92 30.15 14.99 -9.44
C PRO A 92 29.32 14.24 -10.50
N GLY A 93 29.87 13.98 -11.69
CA GLY A 93 29.11 13.53 -12.86
C GLY A 93 28.26 12.28 -12.60
N VAL A 94 28.83 11.24 -11.98
CA VAL A 94 28.10 9.98 -11.70
C VAL A 94 26.98 10.19 -10.68
N LEU A 95 27.24 10.94 -9.62
CA LEU A 95 26.26 11.26 -8.58
C LEU A 95 25.10 12.08 -9.14
N ALA A 96 25.36 13.02 -10.05
CA ALA A 96 24.32 13.80 -10.71
C ALA A 96 23.48 12.96 -11.69
N VAL A 97 24.13 12.12 -12.50
CA VAL A 97 23.46 11.26 -13.50
C VAL A 97 22.53 10.24 -12.83
N VAL A 98 22.86 9.75 -11.64
CA VAL A 98 22.00 8.82 -10.90
C VAL A 98 21.05 9.56 -9.97
N GLY A 99 21.53 10.58 -9.27
CA GLY A 99 20.77 11.32 -8.26
C GLY A 99 19.58 12.08 -8.84
N ALA A 100 19.74 12.74 -9.99
CA ALA A 100 18.67 13.53 -10.59
C ALA A 100 17.46 12.68 -11.06
N PRO A 101 17.63 11.56 -11.80
CA PRO A 101 16.52 10.68 -12.14
C PRO A 101 15.85 10.05 -10.92
N VAL A 102 16.64 9.61 -9.93
CA VAL A 102 16.13 8.99 -8.70
C VAL A 102 15.30 10.00 -7.90
N LEU A 103 15.79 11.24 -7.76
CA LEU A 103 15.06 12.33 -7.13
C LEU A 103 13.75 12.63 -7.87
N PHE A 104 13.82 12.79 -9.19
CA PHE A 104 12.66 13.13 -10.02
C PHE A 104 11.58 12.06 -9.93
N LEU A 105 11.94 10.79 -10.13
CA LEU A 105 11.01 9.66 -10.03
C LEU A 105 10.42 9.54 -8.63
N GLY A 106 11.24 9.75 -7.59
CA GLY A 106 10.78 9.73 -6.21
C GLY A 106 9.77 10.82 -5.90
N VAL A 107 10.07 12.08 -6.24
CA VAL A 107 9.21 13.23 -5.97
C VAL A 107 7.92 13.16 -6.80
N VAL A 108 8.03 12.94 -8.11
CA VAL A 108 6.87 12.90 -9.00
C VAL A 108 6.01 11.67 -8.72
N GLY A 109 6.62 10.50 -8.52
CA GLY A 109 5.90 9.28 -8.15
C GLY A 109 5.14 9.43 -6.82
N ALA A 110 5.78 10.02 -5.81
CA ALA A 110 5.14 10.31 -4.53
C ALA A 110 3.96 11.30 -4.70
N ALA A 111 4.14 12.35 -5.51
CA ALA A 111 3.09 13.34 -5.78
C ALA A 111 1.88 12.71 -6.48
N VAL A 112 2.10 11.96 -7.57
CA VAL A 112 1.02 11.26 -8.29
C VAL A 112 0.24 10.35 -7.33
N LEU A 113 0.93 9.58 -6.50
CA LEU A 113 0.27 8.71 -5.50
C LEU A 113 -0.47 9.48 -4.40
N ALA A 114 0.02 10.65 -4.01
CA ALA A 114 -0.67 11.51 -3.04
C ALA A 114 -2.02 12.02 -3.60
N PHE A 115 -2.10 12.25 -4.91
CA PHE A 115 -3.34 12.63 -5.59
C PHE A 115 -4.24 11.42 -5.87
N SER A 116 -3.68 10.29 -6.33
CA SER A 116 -4.44 9.09 -6.66
C SER A 116 -4.90 8.26 -5.46
N ALA A 117 -4.54 8.64 -4.22
CA ALA A 117 -4.95 7.92 -3.02
C ALA A 117 -6.48 7.88 -2.78
N SER A 118 -7.26 8.84 -3.31
CA SER A 118 -8.73 8.86 -3.17
C SER A 118 -9.42 7.69 -3.88
N PRO A 119 -9.26 7.48 -5.21
CA PRO A 119 -9.94 6.41 -5.92
C PRO A 119 -9.50 4.99 -5.50
N TRP A 120 -8.26 4.82 -5.04
CA TRP A 120 -7.76 3.52 -4.60
C TRP A 120 -8.37 3.05 -3.27
N ARG A 121 -8.72 3.99 -2.39
CA ARG A 121 -9.32 3.65 -1.09
C ARG A 121 -10.69 2.99 -1.27
N GLU A 122 -11.48 3.49 -2.23
CA GLU A 122 -12.80 2.95 -2.59
C GLU A 122 -12.69 1.57 -3.26
N PHE A 123 -11.70 1.40 -4.14
CA PHE A 123 -11.45 0.11 -4.78
C PHE A 123 -11.01 -0.97 -3.78
N VAL A 124 -10.11 -0.64 -2.85
CA VAL A 124 -9.60 -1.61 -1.86
C VAL A 124 -10.64 -1.95 -0.79
N SER A 125 -11.48 -1.00 -0.37
CA SER A 125 -12.59 -1.32 0.53
C SER A 125 -13.58 -2.28 -0.13
N TRP A 126 -13.97 -2.00 -1.38
CA TRP A 126 -14.83 -2.90 -2.15
C TRP A 126 -14.22 -4.29 -2.32
N TRP A 127 -12.92 -4.37 -2.63
CA TRP A 127 -12.23 -5.66 -2.80
C TRP A 127 -12.11 -6.44 -1.48
N ALA A 128 -11.86 -5.75 -0.35
CA ALA A 128 -11.81 -6.38 0.97
C ALA A 128 -13.18 -6.94 1.39
N ASP A 129 -14.25 -6.19 1.12
CA ASP A 129 -15.63 -6.64 1.37
C ASP A 129 -15.99 -7.85 0.49
N ASP A 130 -15.60 -7.85 -0.80
CA ASP A 130 -15.81 -9.00 -1.70
C ASP A 130 -15.05 -10.26 -1.24
N GLN A 131 -13.84 -10.11 -0.70
CA GLN A 131 -13.08 -11.24 -0.14
C GLN A 131 -13.75 -11.81 1.13
N GLN A 132 -14.26 -10.94 2.01
CA GLN A 132 -15.01 -11.38 3.19
C GLN A 132 -16.29 -12.11 2.80
N GLU A 133 -17.06 -11.57 1.85
CA GLU A 133 -18.26 -12.25 1.36
C GLU A 133 -17.94 -13.63 0.76
N ARG A 134 -16.84 -13.76 0.01
CA ARG A 134 -16.41 -15.06 -0.54
C ARG A 134 -16.04 -16.04 0.56
N GLN A 135 -15.33 -15.60 1.59
CA GLN A 135 -14.98 -16.44 2.73
C GLN A 135 -16.24 -16.88 3.50
N GLU A 136 -17.18 -15.96 3.76
CA GLU A 136 -18.44 -16.32 4.40
C GLU A 136 -19.26 -17.29 3.55
N ARG A 137 -19.29 -17.13 2.23
CA ARG A 137 -19.97 -18.07 1.32
C ARG A 137 -19.31 -19.44 1.35
N GLN A 138 -17.98 -19.51 1.38
CA GLN A 138 -17.24 -20.77 1.51
C GLN A 138 -17.52 -21.45 2.86
N GLU A 139 -17.47 -20.71 3.97
CA GLU A 139 -17.81 -21.27 5.29
C GLU A 139 -19.26 -21.76 5.36
N ARG A 140 -20.21 -21.04 4.75
CA ARG A 140 -21.61 -21.48 4.68
C ARG A 140 -21.77 -22.75 3.86
N GLN A 141 -21.08 -22.85 2.73
CA GLN A 141 -21.06 -24.06 1.89
C GLN A 141 -20.45 -25.24 2.64
N GLU A 142 -19.31 -25.07 3.32
CA GLU A 142 -18.71 -26.13 4.12
C GLU A 142 -19.63 -26.57 5.27
N ARG A 143 -20.32 -25.64 5.94
CA ARG A 143 -21.30 -25.97 6.99
C ARG A 143 -22.48 -26.76 6.43
N GLN A 144 -22.99 -26.39 5.25
CA GLN A 144 -24.06 -27.12 4.57
C GLN A 144 -23.61 -28.52 4.15
N GLU A 145 -22.43 -28.67 3.54
CA GLU A 145 -21.90 -29.99 3.17
C GLU A 145 -21.69 -30.90 4.39
N ARG A 146 -21.24 -30.33 5.53
CA ARG A 146 -21.12 -31.08 6.79
C ARG A 146 -22.48 -31.54 7.30
N GLN A 147 -23.52 -30.70 7.21
CA GLN A 147 -24.89 -31.07 7.60
C GLN A 147 -25.47 -32.13 6.67
N ASP A 148 -25.29 -32.01 5.35
CA ASP A 148 -25.76 -33.00 4.37
C ASP A 148 -25.08 -34.35 4.56
N ARG A 149 -23.77 -34.37 4.84
CA ARG A 149 -23.05 -35.61 5.17
C ARG A 149 -23.57 -36.25 6.47
N GLN A 150 -23.94 -35.46 7.47
CA GLN A 150 -24.51 -35.98 8.72
C GLN A 150 -25.96 -36.48 8.54
N GLY A 151 -26.77 -35.78 7.74
CA GLY A 151 -28.15 -36.15 7.41
C GLY A 151 -28.27 -37.39 6.50
N ARG A 152 -27.21 -37.71 5.74
CA ARG A 152 -27.14 -38.89 4.85
C ARG A 152 -26.60 -40.16 5.53
N SER A 153 -26.61 -40.21 6.86
CA SER A 153 -26.41 -41.46 7.59
C SER A 153 -27.48 -42.46 7.12
N PRO A 154 -27.11 -43.64 6.56
CA PRO A 154 -28.10 -44.61 6.13
C PRO A 154 -28.91 -45.01 7.36
N ARG A 155 -30.21 -44.72 7.36
CA ARG A 155 -31.14 -45.37 8.29
C ARG A 155 -30.92 -46.88 8.11
N PRO A 156 -30.60 -47.65 9.18
CA PRO A 156 -30.48 -49.09 9.06
C PRO A 156 -31.82 -49.59 8.52
N GLY A 157 -31.77 -50.21 7.35
CA GLY A 157 -32.93 -50.71 6.65
C GLY A 157 -33.73 -51.64 7.54
N ARG A 158 -35.04 -51.41 7.56
CA ARG A 158 -36.05 -52.35 8.05
C ARG A 158 -35.86 -53.66 7.26
N GLY A 159 -35.38 -54.70 7.93
CA GLY A 159 -35.13 -56.01 7.33
C GLY A 159 -36.40 -56.68 6.78
N PRO A 160 -36.27 -57.54 5.76
CA PRO A 160 -37.41 -58.17 5.11
C PRO A 160 -37.96 -59.34 5.94
N GLY A 161 -39.27 -59.33 6.14
CA GLY A 161 -40.18 -60.49 6.22
C GLY A 161 -39.78 -61.71 7.05
N THR A 162 -40.51 -61.92 8.16
CA THR A 162 -40.82 -63.28 8.63
C THR A 162 -42.32 -63.38 8.88
N ARG A 163 -43.03 -63.97 7.92
CA ARG A 163 -44.38 -64.51 8.11
C ARG A 163 -44.18 -65.97 8.50
N PRO A 164 -44.62 -66.45 9.68
CA PRO A 164 -44.68 -67.87 9.93
C PRO A 164 -46.03 -68.36 9.44
N ASP A 165 -45.99 -69.16 8.38
CA ASP A 165 -47.07 -70.06 7.99
C ASP A 165 -47.27 -71.11 9.08
N GLY A 166 -48.53 -71.47 9.32
CA GLY A 166 -48.91 -72.40 10.37
C GLY A 166 -48.42 -73.82 10.13
N ALA A 167 -48.18 -74.52 11.24
CA ALA A 167 -48.14 -75.98 11.29
C ALA A 167 -48.66 -76.44 12.66
N GLY A 168 -49.82 -77.08 12.63
CA GLY A 168 -50.08 -78.41 13.21
C GLY A 168 -49.63 -78.75 14.64
N ASP A 169 -50.63 -79.18 15.40
CA ASP A 169 -50.63 -80.38 16.24
C ASP A 169 -50.36 -80.33 17.75
N ALA A 170 -51.34 -80.96 18.43
CA ALA A 170 -51.26 -81.85 19.59
C ALA A 170 -51.24 -81.23 21.01
N GLY A 171 -52.41 -81.31 21.65
CA GLY A 171 -52.63 -82.33 22.70
C GLY A 171 -52.32 -81.96 24.16
N ALA A 172 -53.38 -81.73 24.93
CA ALA A 172 -53.72 -82.28 26.26
C ALA A 172 -54.56 -81.30 27.08
#